data_AF-A0A356EA81-F1
#
_entry.id   AF-A0A356EA81-F1
#
_cell.length_a   1.000
_cell.length_b   1.000
_cell.length_c   1.000
_cell.angle_alpha   90.00
_cell.angle_beta   90.00
_cell.angle_gamma   90.00
#
_symmetry.space_group_name_H-M   'P 1'
#
loop_
_entity.id
_entity.type
_entity.pdbx_description
1 polymer ?
#
loop_
_entity_poly.entity_id
_entity_poly.type
_entity_poly.pdbx_seq_one_letter_code
_entity_poly.pdbx_strand_id
1 'polypeptide(L)'
;MFKLSQIVDVQLNERKVLFWSWLYVFVLFLAYYTIRPIRDELGAAGGVKALSWLFTGTLVAMLMLTPIYGYLVKRWTREKFIAIAYRFFMLNLVGFAGLMYVATGDVLVWTGRIFFIWVSIFNLFVVSVFWSLMSDVFDTEQGKRLFGFLATGATVGGIAGSAFVSAFSESLSQYSLLFVTILLLEIAVRSAQQVSRLGDSELQAVKKHENFAGTEIGGGVLDGLKRTFQSPYLLGISGFIL
;
A
#
# COMPACT_ATOMS: atom_id res chain seq x y z
N MET A 1 -0.21 -24.17 23.40
CA MET A 1 -0.46 -22.74 23.14
C MET A 1 0.86 -22.11 22.70
N PHE A 2 1.15 -22.14 21.39
CA PHE A 2 2.46 -21.77 20.82
C PHE A 2 2.70 -20.26 20.96
N LYS A 3 3.78 -19.88 21.64
CA LYS A 3 4.22 -18.50 21.80
C LYS A 3 4.80 -17.99 20.47
N LEU A 4 4.02 -17.22 19.71
CA LEU A 4 4.53 -16.38 18.61
C LEU A 4 5.55 -15.32 19.05
N SER A 5 5.81 -15.17 20.35
CA SER A 5 6.70 -14.14 20.91
C SER A 5 8.20 -14.45 20.81
N GLN A 6 8.59 -15.56 20.19
CA GLN A 6 10.00 -15.99 20.16
C GLN A 6 10.65 -15.94 18.76
N ILE A 7 9.85 -15.72 17.70
CA ILE A 7 10.37 -15.64 16.32
C ILE A 7 10.55 -14.17 15.90
N VAL A 8 9.75 -13.27 16.46
CA VAL A 8 9.88 -11.84 16.24
C VAL A 8 9.94 -11.19 17.62
N ASP A 9 11.08 -10.60 17.92
CA ASP A 9 11.34 -9.81 19.13
C ASP A 9 10.58 -8.48 18.94
N VAL A 10 9.26 -8.58 19.04
CA VAL A 10 8.36 -7.43 18.89
C VAL A 10 8.22 -6.81 20.27
N GLN A 11 8.74 -5.59 20.43
CA GLN A 11 8.47 -4.80 21.62
C GLN A 11 6.94 -4.65 21.75
N LEU A 12 6.40 -4.66 22.97
CA LEU A 12 4.94 -4.67 23.21
C LEU A 12 4.18 -3.53 22.50
N ASN A 13 4.87 -2.46 22.14
CA ASN A 13 4.33 -1.28 21.47
C ASN A 13 4.33 -1.41 19.91
N GLU A 14 5.29 -2.15 19.34
CA GLU A 14 5.39 -2.45 17.89
C GLU A 14 4.33 -3.46 17.40
N ARG A 15 3.82 -4.33 18.31
CA ARG A 15 2.85 -5.40 17.94
C ARG A 15 1.57 -4.86 17.33
N LYS A 16 1.11 -3.71 17.83
CA LYS A 16 -0.13 -3.09 17.34
C LYS A 16 0.07 -2.53 15.94
N VAL A 17 1.18 -1.84 15.69
CA VAL A 17 1.54 -1.33 14.35
C VAL A 17 1.64 -2.49 13.37
N LEU A 18 2.35 -3.56 13.74
CA LEU A 18 2.50 -4.76 12.91
C LEU A 18 1.16 -5.41 12.57
N PHE A 19 0.27 -5.57 13.57
CA PHE A 19 -1.06 -6.15 13.35
C PHE A 19 -1.89 -5.31 12.38
N TRP A 20 -1.93 -3.99 12.55
CA TRP A 20 -2.67 -3.10 11.65
C TRP A 20 -2.05 -3.06 10.25
N SER A 21 -0.73 -3.12 10.13
CA SER A 21 -0.03 -3.22 8.84
C SER A 21 -0.32 -4.55 8.13
N TRP A 22 -0.37 -5.66 8.89
CA TRP A 22 -0.73 -6.97 8.37
C TRP A 22 -2.19 -7.04 7.93
N LEU A 23 -3.10 -6.50 8.76
CA LEU A 23 -4.52 -6.39 8.40
C LEU A 23 -4.69 -5.51 7.16
N TYR A 24 -3.93 -4.41 7.08
CA TYR A 24 -3.97 -3.50 5.94
C TYR A 24 -3.60 -4.21 4.64
N VAL A 25 -2.45 -4.91 4.58
CA VAL A 25 -2.05 -5.64 3.36
C VAL A 25 -3.00 -6.80 3.04
N PHE A 26 -3.48 -7.52 4.07
CA PHE A 26 -4.42 -8.62 3.91
C PHE A 26 -5.72 -8.14 3.25
N VAL A 27 -6.33 -7.07 3.78
CA VAL A 27 -7.59 -6.53 3.26
C VAL A 27 -7.41 -5.94 1.87
N LEU A 28 -6.28 -5.28 1.59
CA LEU A 28 -5.97 -4.76 0.25
C LEU A 28 -5.86 -5.86 -0.80
N PHE A 29 -5.14 -6.94 -0.48
CA PHE A 29 -5.03 -8.08 -1.39
C PHE A 29 -6.37 -8.79 -1.54
N LEU A 30 -7.13 -8.96 -0.45
CA LEU A 30 -8.46 -9.55 -0.50
C LEU A 30 -9.40 -8.75 -1.43
N ALA A 31 -9.40 -7.42 -1.31
CA ALA A 31 -10.14 -6.50 -2.18
C ALA A 31 -9.72 -6.64 -3.66
N TYR A 32 -8.41 -6.60 -3.94
CA TYR A 32 -7.89 -6.73 -5.30
C TYR A 32 -8.26 -8.07 -5.95
N TYR A 33 -8.06 -9.17 -5.22
CA TYR A 33 -8.39 -10.50 -5.72
C TYR A 33 -9.90 -10.73 -5.83
N THR A 34 -10.73 -9.95 -5.12
CA THR A 34 -12.19 -9.97 -5.30
C THR A 34 -12.61 -9.28 -6.60
N ILE A 35 -11.99 -8.15 -6.96
CA ILE A 35 -12.29 -7.44 -8.21
C ILE A 35 -11.68 -8.16 -9.43
N ARG A 36 -10.58 -8.87 -9.26
CA ARG A 36 -9.81 -9.45 -10.37
C ARG A 36 -10.65 -10.33 -11.32
N PRO A 37 -11.50 -11.27 -10.85
CA PRO A 37 -12.33 -12.07 -11.74
C PRO A 37 -13.28 -11.22 -12.60
N ILE A 38 -13.89 -10.19 -12.01
CA ILE A 38 -14.76 -9.22 -12.71
C ILE A 38 -13.96 -8.50 -13.81
N ARG A 39 -12.74 -8.07 -13.47
CA ARG A 39 -11.82 -7.43 -14.41
C ARG A 39 -11.52 -8.36 -15.60
N ASP A 40 -11.20 -9.62 -15.30
CA ASP A 40 -10.78 -10.59 -16.30
C ASP A 40 -11.96 -11.01 -17.20
N GLU A 41 -13.17 -11.16 -16.65
CA GLU A 41 -14.41 -11.42 -17.41
C GLU A 41 -14.78 -10.27 -18.34
N LEU A 42 -14.83 -9.04 -17.83
CA LEU A 42 -15.18 -7.86 -18.62
C LEU A 42 -14.12 -7.51 -19.67
N GLY A 43 -12.84 -7.76 -19.35
CA GLY A 43 -11.73 -7.61 -20.30
C GLY A 43 -11.78 -8.63 -21.44
N ALA A 44 -12.13 -9.88 -21.12
CA ALA A 44 -12.25 -10.96 -22.11
C ALA A 44 -13.44 -10.78 -23.05
N ALA A 45 -14.56 -10.23 -22.56
CA ALA A 45 -15.74 -9.93 -23.36
C ALA A 45 -15.45 -8.98 -24.55
N GLY A 46 -14.37 -8.19 -24.49
CA GLY A 46 -13.97 -7.25 -25.53
C GLY A 46 -13.06 -7.79 -26.64
N GLY A 47 -12.75 -9.09 -26.63
CA GLY A 47 -11.96 -9.80 -27.66
C GLY A 47 -10.44 -9.80 -27.46
N VAL A 48 -9.78 -10.91 -27.85
CA VAL A 48 -8.35 -11.20 -27.59
C VAL A 48 -7.38 -10.17 -28.16
N LYS A 49 -7.69 -9.53 -29.30
CA LYS A 49 -6.86 -8.45 -29.89
C LYS A 49 -6.83 -7.19 -29.02
N ALA A 50 -7.91 -6.88 -28.30
CA ALA A 50 -7.94 -5.74 -27.40
C ALA A 50 -7.09 -5.98 -26.15
N LEU A 51 -6.90 -7.24 -25.75
CA LEU A 51 -6.10 -7.61 -24.58
C LEU A 51 -4.63 -7.18 -24.70
N SER A 52 -4.01 -7.35 -25.87
CA SER A 52 -2.65 -6.81 -26.12
C SER A 52 -2.60 -5.29 -26.01
N TRP A 53 -3.61 -4.58 -26.52
CA TRP A 53 -3.68 -3.12 -26.40
C TRP A 53 -3.93 -2.65 -24.96
N LEU A 54 -4.67 -3.43 -24.17
CA LEU A 54 -4.91 -3.17 -22.75
C LEU A 54 -3.60 -3.24 -21.94
N PHE A 55 -2.72 -4.20 -22.24
CA PHE A 55 -1.40 -4.27 -21.61
C PHE A 55 -0.53 -3.06 -22.00
N THR A 56 -0.51 -2.67 -23.27
CA THR A 56 0.22 -1.47 -23.74
C THR A 56 -0.34 -0.20 -23.09
N GLY A 57 -1.67 -0.05 -23.03
CA GLY A 57 -2.33 1.08 -22.37
C GLY A 57 -2.03 1.13 -20.87
N THR A 58 -1.98 -0.04 -20.22
CA THR A 58 -1.59 -0.16 -18.82
C THR A 58 -0.13 0.27 -18.62
N LEU A 59 0.79 -0.17 -19.48
CA LEU A 59 2.20 0.20 -19.42
C LEU A 59 2.39 1.72 -19.54
N VAL A 60 1.77 2.34 -20.54
CA VAL A 60 1.82 3.80 -20.74
C VAL A 60 1.20 4.53 -19.56
N ALA A 61 0.04 4.08 -19.08
CA ALA A 61 -0.61 4.67 -17.92
C ALA A 61 0.27 4.58 -16.68
N MET A 62 0.89 3.44 -16.41
CA MET A 62 1.82 3.25 -15.29
C MET A 62 3.01 4.21 -15.41
N LEU A 63 3.60 4.34 -16.59
CA LEU A 63 4.74 5.23 -16.81
C LEU A 63 4.37 6.70 -16.54
N MET A 64 3.18 7.12 -16.96
CA MET A 64 2.67 8.48 -16.73
C MET A 64 2.23 8.73 -15.28
N LEU A 65 1.65 7.72 -14.62
CA LEU A 65 1.20 7.83 -13.23
C LEU A 65 2.36 7.89 -12.24
N THR A 66 3.51 7.30 -12.56
CA THR A 66 4.68 7.25 -11.66
C THR A 66 5.17 8.65 -11.22
N PRO A 67 5.43 9.62 -12.13
CA PRO A 67 5.84 10.97 -11.73
C PRO A 67 4.72 11.75 -11.04
N ILE A 68 3.45 11.56 -11.46
CA ILE A 68 2.28 12.17 -10.82
C ILE A 68 2.19 11.71 -9.37
N TYR A 69 2.36 10.41 -9.13
CA TYR A 69 2.38 9.82 -7.80
C TYR A 69 3.48 10.42 -6.92
N GLY A 70 4.72 10.46 -7.41
CA GLY A 70 5.85 11.05 -6.66
C GLY A 70 5.62 12.52 -6.30
N TYR A 71 4.97 13.28 -7.18
CA TYR A 71 4.62 14.67 -6.92
C TYR A 71 3.49 14.83 -5.88
N LEU A 72 2.43 14.01 -5.96
CA LEU A 72 1.29 14.09 -5.05
C LEU A 72 1.67 13.68 -3.62
N VAL A 73 2.47 12.61 -3.47
CA VAL A 73 2.94 12.12 -2.16
C VAL A 73 3.83 13.16 -1.45
N LYS A 74 4.56 14.00 -2.20
CA LYS A 74 5.39 15.06 -1.63
C LYS A 74 4.58 16.23 -1.06
N ARG A 75 3.36 16.47 -1.54
CA ARG A 75 2.53 17.62 -1.13
C ARG A 75 1.59 17.33 0.04
N TRP A 76 1.27 16.06 0.33
CA TRP A 76 0.24 15.68 1.30
C TRP A 76 0.80 14.72 2.34
N THR A 77 0.34 14.83 3.60
CA THR A 77 0.59 13.79 4.62
C THR A 77 0.03 12.46 4.13
N ARG A 78 0.83 11.39 4.17
CA ARG A 78 0.50 10.10 3.54
C ARG A 78 -0.85 9.54 3.99
N GLU A 79 -1.24 9.70 5.25
CA GLU A 79 -2.57 9.31 5.76
C GLU A 79 -3.72 9.93 4.95
N LYS A 80 -3.68 11.25 4.73
CA LYS A 80 -4.71 11.97 3.97
C LYS A 80 -4.69 11.57 2.50
N PHE A 81 -3.50 11.37 1.94
CA PHE A 81 -3.35 10.93 0.56
C PHE A 81 -3.98 9.55 0.33
N ILE A 82 -3.71 8.58 1.22
CA ILE A 82 -4.30 7.23 1.16
C ILE A 82 -5.83 7.31 1.24
N ALA A 83 -6.35 8.04 2.22
CA ALA A 83 -7.80 8.16 2.42
C ALA A 83 -8.49 8.80 1.20
N ILE A 84 -7.92 9.87 0.64
CA ILE A 84 -8.49 10.56 -0.52
C ILE A 84 -8.40 9.68 -1.77
N ALA A 85 -7.23 9.07 -2.01
CA ALA A 85 -7.04 8.21 -3.17
C ALA A 85 -7.98 7.01 -3.13
N TYR A 86 -8.11 6.33 -1.98
CA TYR A 86 -8.98 5.15 -1.88
C TYR A 86 -10.45 5.53 -1.96
N ARG A 87 -10.85 6.68 -1.42
CA ARG A 87 -12.21 7.23 -1.63
C ARG A 87 -12.47 7.58 -3.09
N PHE A 88 -11.48 8.11 -3.79
CA PHE A 88 -11.57 8.31 -5.23
C PHE A 88 -11.76 6.96 -5.95
N PHE A 89 -10.99 5.92 -5.61
CA PHE A 89 -11.18 4.59 -6.19
C PHE A 89 -12.57 3.99 -5.86
N MET A 90 -13.05 4.15 -4.62
CA MET A 90 -14.41 3.72 -4.24
C MET A 90 -15.50 4.44 -5.04
N LEU A 91 -15.39 5.76 -5.22
CA LEU A 91 -16.33 6.53 -6.06
C LEU A 91 -16.30 6.07 -7.52
N ASN A 92 -15.11 5.77 -8.05
CA ASN A 92 -14.99 5.21 -9.40
C ASN A 92 -15.65 3.83 -9.48
N LEU A 93 -15.51 2.95 -8.48
CA LEU A 93 -16.20 1.65 -8.46
C LEU A 93 -17.72 1.81 -8.48
N VAL A 94 -18.27 2.77 -7.75
CA VAL A 94 -19.71 3.10 -7.80
C VAL A 94 -20.10 3.62 -9.18
N GLY A 95 -19.27 4.48 -9.78
CA GLY A 95 -19.46 4.97 -11.14
C GLY A 95 -19.44 3.84 -12.18
N PHE A 96 -18.51 2.90 -12.08
CA PHE A 96 -18.45 1.71 -12.92
C PHE A 96 -19.64 0.79 -12.71
N ALA A 97 -20.10 0.60 -11.47
CA ALA A 97 -21.32 -0.16 -11.19
C ALA A 97 -22.54 0.49 -11.87
N GLY A 98 -22.70 1.81 -11.76
CA GLY A 98 -23.77 2.53 -12.46
C GLY A 98 -23.64 2.45 -13.99
N LEU A 99 -22.42 2.56 -14.50
CA LEU A 99 -22.16 2.46 -15.94
C LEU A 99 -22.47 1.06 -16.47
N MET A 100 -22.11 -0.01 -15.74
CA MET A 100 -22.45 -1.39 -16.08
C MET A 100 -23.95 -1.66 -16.05
N TYR A 101 -24.70 -0.96 -15.21
CA TYR A 101 -26.16 -1.08 -15.16
C TYR A 101 -26.85 -0.51 -16.41
N VAL A 102 -26.29 0.54 -16.99
CA VAL A 102 -26.87 1.24 -18.16
C VAL A 102 -26.21 0.82 -19.48
N ALA A 103 -24.99 0.30 -19.45
CA ALA A 103 -24.21 -0.03 -20.64
C ALA A 103 -24.81 -1.21 -21.41
N THR A 104 -25.13 -0.99 -22.70
CA THR A 104 -25.61 -2.01 -23.62
C THR A 104 -24.73 -2.08 -24.87
N GLY A 105 -24.45 -3.28 -25.39
CA GLY A 105 -23.68 -3.48 -26.64
C GLY A 105 -22.23 -3.01 -26.55
N ASP A 106 -21.79 -2.18 -27.51
CA ASP A 106 -20.41 -1.69 -27.59
C ASP A 106 -19.96 -0.90 -26.35
N VAL A 107 -20.89 -0.20 -25.69
CA VAL A 107 -20.59 0.58 -24.48
C VAL A 107 -20.13 -0.33 -23.34
N LEU A 108 -20.68 -1.55 -23.25
CA LEU A 108 -20.26 -2.53 -22.23
C LEU A 108 -18.83 -3.02 -22.48
N VAL A 109 -18.48 -3.23 -23.76
CA VAL A 109 -17.12 -3.64 -24.16
C VAL A 109 -16.10 -2.54 -23.85
N TRP A 110 -16.39 -1.28 -24.17
CA TRP A 110 -15.51 -0.16 -23.83
C TRP A 110 -15.42 0.05 -22.32
N THR A 111 -16.53 -0.11 -21.60
CA THR A 111 -16.55 -0.04 -20.13
C THR A 111 -15.63 -1.10 -19.52
N GLY A 112 -15.72 -2.35 -19.99
CA GLY A 112 -14.84 -3.43 -19.53
C GLY A 112 -13.36 -3.18 -19.80
N ARG A 113 -13.02 -2.59 -20.96
CA ARG A 113 -11.65 -2.18 -21.30
C ARG A 113 -11.11 -1.10 -20.36
N ILE A 114 -11.89 -0.05 -20.13
CA ILE A 114 -11.50 1.04 -19.22
C ILE A 114 -11.37 0.49 -17.79
N PHE A 115 -12.32 -0.35 -17.37
CA PHE A 115 -12.28 -1.02 -16.07
C PHE A 115 -11.02 -1.88 -15.91
N PHE A 116 -10.61 -2.62 -16.95
CA PHE A 116 -9.38 -3.42 -16.93
C PHE A 116 -8.13 -2.58 -16.67
N ILE A 117 -7.94 -1.48 -17.41
CA ILE A 117 -6.82 -0.56 -17.21
C ILE A 117 -6.90 0.07 -15.81
N TRP A 118 -8.08 0.50 -15.41
CA TRP A 118 -8.32 1.12 -14.10
C TRP A 118 -7.97 0.19 -12.93
N VAL A 119 -8.40 -1.08 -12.96
CA VAL A 119 -8.07 -2.06 -11.91
C VAL A 119 -6.56 -2.33 -11.88
N SER A 120 -5.90 -2.31 -13.05
CA SER A 120 -4.45 -2.50 -13.15
C SER A 120 -3.67 -1.33 -12.52
N ILE A 121 -4.12 -0.09 -12.76
CA ILE A 121 -3.59 1.11 -12.09
C ILE A 121 -3.82 1.03 -10.58
N PHE A 122 -5.05 0.69 -10.17
CA PHE A 122 -5.42 0.52 -8.77
C PHE A 122 -4.50 -0.48 -8.06
N ASN A 123 -4.24 -1.65 -8.66
CA ASN A 123 -3.35 -2.66 -8.08
C ASN A 123 -1.93 -2.12 -7.84
N LEU A 124 -1.31 -1.52 -8.86
CA LEU A 124 0.04 -0.96 -8.73
C LEU A 124 0.08 0.17 -7.71
N PHE A 125 -0.93 1.04 -7.74
CA PHE A 125 -1.07 2.15 -6.81
C PHE A 125 -1.14 1.67 -5.36
N VAL A 126 -2.05 0.75 -5.07
CA VAL A 126 -2.26 0.20 -3.72
C VAL A 126 -0.99 -0.46 -3.18
N VAL A 127 -0.32 -1.27 -4.01
CA VAL A 127 0.94 -1.94 -3.62
C VAL A 127 2.04 -0.90 -3.37
N SER A 128 2.19 0.09 -4.24
CA SER A 128 3.19 1.15 -4.08
C SER A 128 2.96 1.95 -2.80
N VAL A 129 1.71 2.40 -2.58
CA VAL A 129 1.29 3.13 -1.38
C VAL A 129 1.53 2.33 -0.11
N PHE A 130 1.19 1.05 -0.12
CA PHE A 130 1.41 0.15 1.00
C PHE A 130 2.89 0.12 1.38
N TRP A 131 3.77 -0.23 0.43
CA TRP A 131 5.20 -0.35 0.70
C TRP A 131 5.83 0.98 1.09
N SER A 132 5.37 2.08 0.49
CA SER A 132 5.75 3.44 0.86
C SER A 132 5.40 3.72 2.32
N LEU A 133 4.17 3.41 2.78
CA LEU A 133 3.79 3.59 4.18
C LEU A 133 4.64 2.71 5.11
N MET A 134 4.90 1.46 4.73
CA MET A 134 5.71 0.55 5.55
C MET A 134 7.16 1.04 5.70
N SER A 135 7.78 1.54 4.63
CA SER A 135 9.15 2.07 4.68
C SER A 135 9.30 3.34 5.52
N ASP A 136 8.20 4.07 5.71
CA ASP A 136 8.19 5.28 6.54
C ASP A 136 7.97 4.96 8.02
N VAL A 137 7.19 3.91 8.30
CA VAL A 137 6.79 3.54 9.66
C VAL A 137 7.81 2.63 10.33
N PHE A 138 8.44 1.73 9.58
CA PHE A 138 9.41 0.78 10.11
C PHE A 138 10.84 1.21 9.81
N ASP A 139 11.69 1.17 10.84
CA ASP A 139 13.13 1.42 10.69
C ASP A 139 13.82 0.25 9.94
N THR A 140 15.05 0.49 9.47
CA THR A 140 15.84 -0.44 8.64
C THR A 140 16.00 -1.82 9.30
N GLU A 141 16.18 -1.88 10.62
CA GLU A 141 16.28 -3.15 11.35
C GLU A 141 14.95 -3.88 11.49
N GLN A 142 13.87 -3.16 11.81
CA GLN A 142 12.51 -3.70 11.86
C GLN A 142 12.08 -4.22 10.50
N GLY A 143 12.40 -3.48 9.42
CA GLY A 143 12.05 -3.82 8.06
C GLY A 143 12.54 -5.21 7.63
N LYS A 144 13.80 -5.56 7.96
CA LYS A 144 14.39 -6.87 7.64
C LYS A 144 13.60 -8.06 8.23
N ARG A 145 12.92 -7.86 9.36
CA ARG A 145 12.20 -8.93 10.07
C ARG A 145 10.70 -8.91 9.77
N LEU A 146 10.11 -7.72 9.72
CA LEU A 146 8.67 -7.53 9.62
C LEU A 146 8.17 -7.60 8.18
N PHE A 147 8.97 -7.22 7.18
CA PHE A 147 8.53 -7.22 5.78
C PHE A 147 8.25 -8.65 5.29
N GLY A 148 9.03 -9.64 5.74
CA GLY A 148 8.75 -11.06 5.46
C GLY A 148 7.41 -11.51 6.04
N PHE A 149 7.09 -11.09 7.26
CA PHE A 149 5.80 -11.40 7.88
C PHE A 149 4.62 -10.68 7.20
N LEU A 150 4.80 -9.42 6.79
CA LEU A 150 3.81 -8.66 6.03
C LEU A 150 3.56 -9.28 4.64
N ALA A 151 4.59 -9.80 3.98
CA ALA A 151 4.45 -10.51 2.71
C ALA A 151 3.55 -11.75 2.84
N THR A 152 3.58 -12.44 3.98
CA THR A 152 2.63 -13.54 4.26
C THR A 152 1.19 -13.04 4.29
N GLY A 153 0.94 -11.83 4.80
CA GLY A 153 -0.39 -11.21 4.78
C GLY A 153 -0.92 -10.97 3.37
N ALA A 154 -0.04 -10.53 2.45
CA ALA A 154 -0.39 -10.38 1.03
C ALA A 154 -0.78 -11.72 0.40
N THR A 155 0.01 -12.77 0.62
CA THR A 155 -0.27 -14.12 0.11
C THR A 155 -1.58 -14.68 0.68
N VAL A 156 -1.77 -14.59 1.99
CA VAL A 156 -3.00 -15.07 2.65
C VAL A 156 -4.22 -14.27 2.20
N GLY A 157 -4.08 -12.95 2.01
CA GLY A 157 -5.14 -12.10 1.46
C GLY A 157 -5.52 -12.49 0.03
N GLY A 158 -4.53 -12.81 -0.81
CA GLY A 158 -4.77 -13.27 -2.18
C GLY A 158 -5.46 -14.64 -2.24
N ILE A 159 -5.06 -15.58 -1.39
CA ILE A 159 -5.71 -16.90 -1.25
C ILE A 159 -7.15 -16.71 -0.74
N ALA A 160 -7.34 -15.92 0.33
CA ALA A 160 -8.65 -15.66 0.91
C ALA A 160 -9.58 -14.95 -0.06
N GLY A 161 -9.09 -13.96 -0.81
CA GLY A 161 -9.87 -13.26 -1.84
C GLY A 161 -10.29 -14.18 -2.99
N SER A 162 -9.37 -15.02 -3.48
CA SER A 162 -9.68 -16.00 -4.53
C SER A 162 -10.69 -17.03 -4.04
N ALA A 163 -10.50 -17.56 -2.83
CA ALA A 163 -11.43 -18.50 -2.21
C ALA A 163 -12.80 -17.87 -1.94
N PHE A 164 -12.85 -16.60 -1.54
CA PHE A 164 -14.08 -15.85 -1.37
C PHE A 164 -14.83 -15.76 -2.70
N VAL A 165 -14.18 -15.36 -3.79
CA VAL A 165 -14.86 -15.32 -5.08
C VAL A 165 -15.29 -16.72 -5.51
N SER A 166 -14.46 -17.76 -5.39
CA SER A 166 -14.86 -19.12 -5.78
C SER A 166 -16.03 -19.67 -4.97
N ALA A 167 -16.13 -19.35 -3.67
CA ALA A 167 -17.23 -19.81 -2.82
C ALA A 167 -18.54 -19.06 -3.11
N PHE A 168 -18.45 -17.81 -3.55
CA PHE A 168 -19.61 -16.93 -3.69
C PHE A 168 -19.93 -16.54 -5.14
N SER A 169 -19.14 -16.94 -6.14
CA SER A 169 -19.36 -16.58 -7.55
C SER A 169 -20.65 -17.13 -8.13
N GLU A 170 -21.15 -18.26 -7.60
CA GLU A 170 -22.41 -18.86 -8.02
C GLU A 170 -23.64 -18.20 -7.36
N SER A 171 -23.45 -17.53 -6.22
CA SER A 171 -24.55 -16.98 -5.42
C SER A 171 -24.58 -15.44 -5.36
N LEU A 172 -23.46 -14.76 -5.64
CA LEU A 172 -23.35 -13.31 -5.62
C LEU A 172 -23.30 -12.72 -7.03
N SER A 173 -24.11 -11.68 -7.25
CA SER A 173 -24.01 -10.84 -8.44
C SER A 173 -22.71 -10.04 -8.45
N GLN A 174 -22.26 -9.66 -9.65
CA GLN A 174 -21.09 -8.80 -9.87
C GLN A 174 -21.15 -7.50 -9.04
N TYR A 175 -22.35 -6.92 -8.89
CA TYR A 175 -22.60 -5.73 -8.08
C TYR A 175 -22.32 -5.95 -6.59
N SER A 176 -22.67 -7.13 -6.06
CA SER A 176 -22.41 -7.48 -4.66
C SER A 176 -20.91 -7.58 -4.38
N LEU A 177 -20.13 -8.14 -5.32
CA LEU A 177 -18.67 -8.23 -5.21
C LEU A 177 -18.00 -6.85 -5.26
N LEU A 178 -18.51 -5.93 -6.11
CA LEU A 178 -18.07 -4.54 -6.13
C LEU A 178 -18.36 -3.85 -4.78
N PHE A 179 -19.54 -4.07 -4.21
CA PHE A 179 -19.91 -3.50 -2.91
C PHE A 179 -19.04 -4.05 -1.77
N VAL A 180 -18.80 -5.37 -1.74
CA VAL A 180 -17.86 -5.99 -0.78
C VAL A 180 -16.48 -5.35 -0.91
N THR A 181 -16.02 -5.09 -2.14
CA THR A 181 -14.72 -4.45 -2.34
C THR A 181 -14.67 -3.01 -1.82
N ILE A 182 -15.75 -2.24 -1.99
CA ILE A 182 -15.86 -0.89 -1.42
C ILE A 182 -15.76 -0.96 0.11
N LEU A 183 -16.44 -1.92 0.75
CA LEU A 183 -16.35 -2.11 2.21
C LEU A 183 -14.93 -2.48 2.66
N LEU A 184 -14.25 -3.37 1.92
CA LEU A 184 -12.87 -3.75 2.21
C LEU A 184 -11.92 -2.56 2.05
N LEU A 185 -12.11 -1.72 1.02
CA LEU A 185 -11.32 -0.50 0.85
C LEU A 185 -11.49 0.48 2.01
N GLU A 186 -12.71 0.64 2.52
CA GLU A 186 -12.95 1.49 3.71
C GLU A 186 -12.26 0.93 4.96
N ILE A 187 -12.27 -0.40 5.15
CA ILE A 187 -11.52 -1.07 6.22
C ILE A 187 -10.01 -0.84 6.04
N ALA A 188 -9.52 -0.89 4.80
CA ALA A 188 -8.12 -0.64 4.47
C ALA A 188 -7.72 0.81 4.79
N VAL A 189 -8.57 1.80 4.48
CA VAL A 189 -8.35 3.21 4.87
C VAL A 189 -8.20 3.33 6.38
N ARG A 190 -9.12 2.74 7.15
CA ARG A 190 -9.06 2.82 8.62
C ARG A 190 -7.83 2.13 9.20
N SER A 191 -7.44 1.01 8.61
CA SER A 191 -6.22 0.30 8.99
C SER A 191 -4.98 1.15 8.72
N ALA A 192 -4.88 1.78 7.54
CA ALA A 192 -3.78 2.68 7.20
C ALA A 192 -3.67 3.88 8.13
N GLN A 193 -4.82 4.47 8.52
CA GLN A 193 -4.86 5.57 9.50
C GLN A 193 -4.35 5.13 10.87
N GLN A 194 -4.74 3.93 11.33
CA GLN A 194 -4.25 3.39 12.60
C GLN A 194 -2.75 3.10 12.57
N VAL A 195 -2.23 2.55 11.46
CA VAL A 195 -0.79 2.35 11.27
C VAL A 195 -0.04 3.67 11.36
N SER A 196 -0.50 4.71 10.65
CA SER A 196 0.16 6.03 10.66
C SER A 196 0.18 6.65 12.05
N ARG A 197 -0.95 6.62 12.78
CA ARG A 197 -1.06 7.20 14.13
C ARG A 197 -0.17 6.51 15.16
N LEU A 198 -0.12 5.17 15.10
CA LEU A 198 0.70 4.37 15.99
C LEU A 198 2.19 4.48 15.63
N GLY A 199 2.52 4.53 14.33
CA GLY A 199 3.87 4.76 13.83
C GLY A 199 4.46 6.10 14.27
N ASP A 200 3.69 7.19 14.17
CA ASP A 200 4.11 8.51 14.65
C ASP A 200 4.37 8.51 16.17
N SER A 201 3.57 7.77 16.93
CA SER A 201 3.72 7.67 18.39
C SER A 201 4.97 6.89 18.80
N GLU A 202 5.32 5.82 18.07
CA GLU A 202 6.54 5.05 18.26
C GLU A 202 7.79 5.85 17.87
N LEU A 203 7.75 6.52 16.71
CA LEU A 203 8.85 7.38 16.25
C LEU A 203 9.14 8.52 17.23
N GLN A 204 8.09 9.08 17.86
CA GLN A 204 8.25 10.07 18.93
C GLN A 204 8.78 9.46 20.23
N ALA A 205 8.39 8.23 20.59
CA ALA A 205 8.90 7.54 21.77
C ALA A 205 10.39 7.22 21.65
N VAL A 206 10.85 6.77 20.47
CA VAL A 206 12.28 6.53 20.17
C VAL A 206 13.06 7.84 20.22
N LYS A 207 12.59 8.90 19.54
CA LYS A 207 13.23 10.23 19.62
C LYS A 207 13.27 10.77 21.04
N LYS A 208 12.22 10.54 21.83
CA LYS A 208 12.20 10.92 23.25
C LYS A 208 13.23 10.10 24.02
N HIS A 209 13.33 8.80 23.82
CA HIS A 209 14.35 7.96 24.46
C HIS A 209 15.78 8.33 24.06
N GLU A 210 16.04 8.67 22.79
CA GLU A 210 17.32 9.23 22.32
C GLU A 210 17.60 10.60 22.94
N ASN A 211 16.60 11.47 23.09
CA ASN A 211 16.76 12.76 23.77
C ASN A 211 16.94 12.62 25.30
N PHE A 212 16.53 11.50 25.90
CA PHE A 212 16.77 11.21 27.32
C PHE A 212 18.10 10.46 27.55
N ALA A 213 18.55 9.65 26.59
CA ALA A 213 19.85 8.95 26.63
C ALA A 213 21.00 9.81 26.09
N GLY A 214 20.70 10.76 25.22
CA GLY A 214 21.58 11.84 24.82
C GLY A 214 21.40 13.00 25.78
N THR A 215 22.37 13.17 26.68
CA THR A 215 22.66 14.49 27.25
C THR A 215 22.56 15.51 26.14
N GLU A 216 21.81 16.59 26.41
CA GLU A 216 21.65 17.73 25.52
C GLU A 216 22.96 17.99 24.79
N ILE A 217 23.02 17.71 23.48
CA ILE A 217 24.04 18.31 22.62
C ILE A 217 23.59 19.76 22.42
N GLY A 218 23.67 20.53 23.49
CA GLY A 218 23.84 21.97 23.44
C GLY A 218 25.21 22.23 22.84
N GLY A 219 25.24 22.43 21.54
CA GLY A 219 26.44 22.78 20.80
C GLY A 219 26.03 23.19 19.41
N GLY A 220 26.16 24.48 19.11
CA GLY A 220 25.74 25.04 17.82
C GLY A 220 26.39 24.32 16.64
N VAL A 221 25.82 24.51 15.44
CA VAL A 221 26.24 23.91 14.15
C VAL A 221 27.77 23.96 13.91
N LEU A 222 28.47 24.91 14.53
CA LEU A 222 29.92 25.09 14.50
C LEU A 222 30.72 24.02 15.29
N ASP A 223 30.18 23.41 16.36
CA ASP A 223 30.86 22.35 17.12
C ASP A 223 30.86 21.01 16.37
N GLY A 224 29.82 20.76 15.56
CA GLY A 224 29.76 19.61 14.67
C GLY A 224 30.88 19.63 13.61
N LEU A 225 31.21 20.81 13.09
CA LEU A 225 32.28 20.99 12.11
C LEU A 225 33.67 20.71 12.71
N LYS A 226 33.87 21.09 13.97
CA LYS A 226 35.14 20.91 14.68
C LYS A 226 35.41 19.44 15.05
N ARG A 227 34.35 18.66 15.33
CA ARG A 227 34.45 17.22 15.62
C ARG A 227 34.77 16.37 14.38
N THR A 228 34.30 16.75 13.20
CA THR A 228 34.65 16.06 11.94
C THR A 228 36.15 16.14 11.64
N PHE A 229 36.79 17.26 11.97
CA PHE A 229 38.23 17.43 11.80
C PHE A 229 39.10 16.78 12.89
N GLN A 230 38.50 16.32 14.00
CA GLN A 230 39.23 15.71 15.12
C GLN A 230 39.14 14.18 15.15
N SER A 231 38.27 13.57 14.33
CA SER A 231 38.16 12.11 14.25
C SER A 231 38.90 11.58 13.01
N PRO A 232 40.07 10.91 13.17
CA PRO A 232 40.82 10.32 12.05
C PRO A 232 40.00 9.26 11.27
N TYR A 233 38.90 8.77 11.85
CA TYR A 233 37.99 7.83 11.20
C TYR A 233 37.11 8.48 10.13
N LEU A 234 36.61 9.71 10.36
CA LEU A 234 35.76 10.43 9.40
C LEU A 234 36.56 11.03 8.24
N LEU A 235 37.82 11.39 8.50
CA LEU A 235 38.80 11.75 7.46
C LEU A 235 39.09 10.56 6.53
N GLY A 236 39.17 9.34 7.07
CA GLY A 236 39.33 8.12 6.28
C GLY A 236 38.15 7.86 5.33
N ILE A 237 36.91 8.07 5.80
CA ILE A 237 35.71 7.92 4.96
C ILE A 237 35.64 9.02 3.88
N SER A 238 35.98 10.26 4.25
CA SER A 238 35.97 11.39 3.30
C SER A 238 37.02 11.24 2.19
N GLY A 239 38.19 10.69 2.51
CA GLY A 239 39.23 10.36 1.53
C GLY A 239 38.93 9.13 0.67
N PHE A 240 37.97 8.29 1.07
CA PHE A 240 37.53 7.15 0.25
C PHE A 240 36.44 7.53 -0.77
N ILE A 241 35.69 8.60 -0.51
CA ILE A 241 34.58 9.07 -1.36
C ILE A 241 35.05 10.07 -2.43
N LEU A 242 36.24 10.66 -2.26
CA LEU A 242 36.91 11.54 -3.22
C LEU A 242 37.84 10.74 -4.14
#